data_AF-A0A356L5A4-F1
#
_entry.id   AF-A0A356L5A4-F1
#
_cell.length_a   1.000
_cell.length_b   1.000
_cell.length_c   1.000
_cell.angle_alpha   90.00
_cell.angle_beta   90.00
_cell.angle_gamma   90.00
#
_symmetry.space_group_name_H-M   'P 1'
#
loop_
_entity.id
_entity.type
_entity.pdbx_description
1 polymer ?
#
loop_
_entity_poly.entity_id
_entity_poly.type
_entity_poly.pdbx_seq_one_letter_code
_entity_poly.pdbx_strand_id
1 'polypeptide(L)'
;MNRTIRKLFLFSVSFALMFLLSACSLFNGSEYVETSLRENESGLRNPLMGFRLPFFDAENYPSDVTGDDYQSLLKERPYGTLSREYFNWVELEYDGNSDFDFFLEQSEEKLNQVEKFNIKVTPRVILNWPGQNDAYSGVYWPTDMSAYDYESEQFQERLSLMVHKMAMAWDNDPRIAYIEMGIFGQ
;
A
#
# COMPACT_ATOMS: atom_id res chain seq x y z
N MET A 1 -45.89 53.84 9.66
CA MET A 1 -45.99 52.40 9.31
C MET A 1 -46.59 51.65 10.50
N ASN A 2 -47.76 51.03 10.31
CA ASN A 2 -48.63 50.58 11.40
C ASN A 2 -47.98 49.43 12.21
N ARG A 3 -48.07 49.48 13.55
CA ARG A 3 -47.43 48.50 14.47
C ARG A 3 -47.83 47.05 14.14
N THR A 4 -49.02 46.87 13.58
CA THR A 4 -49.57 45.59 13.13
C THR A 4 -48.88 45.03 11.89
N ILE A 5 -48.52 45.89 10.92
CA ILE A 5 -47.85 45.50 9.67
C ILE A 5 -46.42 45.03 9.95
N ARG A 6 -45.74 45.67 10.90
CA ARG A 6 -44.38 45.29 11.31
C ARG A 6 -44.36 43.93 12.03
N LYS A 7 -45.41 43.61 12.79
CA LYS A 7 -45.58 42.28 13.44
C LYS A 7 -45.88 41.18 12.42
N LEU A 8 -46.74 41.44 11.42
CA LEU A 8 -46.99 40.47 10.34
C LEU A 8 -45.73 40.18 9.51
N PHE A 9 -44.93 41.22 9.21
CA PHE A 9 -43.69 41.05 8.44
C PHE A 9 -42.64 40.26 9.22
N LEU A 10 -42.45 40.55 10.52
CA LEU A 10 -41.54 39.79 11.39
C LEU A 10 -41.98 38.32 11.57
N PHE A 11 -43.30 38.07 11.62
CA PHE A 11 -43.84 36.72 11.71
C PHE A 11 -43.64 35.94 10.41
N SER A 12 -43.84 36.57 9.25
CA SER A 12 -43.62 35.98 7.92
C SER A 12 -42.15 35.64 7.66
N VAL A 13 -41.20 36.52 8.03
CA VAL A 13 -39.76 36.27 7.88
C VAL A 13 -39.29 35.15 8.81
N SER A 14 -39.80 35.09 10.05
CA SER A 14 -39.45 34.03 11.00
C SER A 14 -40.00 32.66 10.56
N PHE A 15 -41.19 32.63 9.97
CA PHE A 15 -41.80 31.40 9.46
C PHE A 15 -41.08 30.86 8.23
N ALA A 16 -40.65 31.75 7.31
CA ALA A 16 -39.84 31.37 6.16
C ALA A 16 -38.44 30.85 6.57
N LEU A 17 -37.83 31.44 7.60
CA LEU A 17 -36.54 30.99 8.12
C LEU A 17 -36.64 29.62 8.81
N MET A 18 -37.73 29.35 9.54
CA MET A 18 -38.00 28.01 10.10
C MET A 18 -38.21 26.95 9.02
N PHE A 19 -38.87 27.29 7.90
CA PHE A 19 -39.07 26.35 6.80
C PHE A 19 -37.76 26.01 6.07
N LEU A 20 -36.88 26.99 5.88
CA LEU A 20 -35.56 26.78 5.28
C LEU A 20 -34.63 25.95 6.19
N LEU A 21 -34.66 26.17 7.50
CA LEU A 21 -33.90 25.37 8.48
C LEU A 21 -34.42 23.94 8.58
N SER A 22 -35.74 23.72 8.48
CA SER A 22 -36.34 22.39 8.54
C SER A 22 -36.15 21.57 7.25
N ALA A 23 -35.93 22.22 6.11
CA ALA A 23 -35.58 21.56 4.85
C ALA A 23 -34.12 21.08 4.82
N CYS A 24 -33.20 21.77 5.50
CA CYS A 24 -31.81 21.33 5.64
C CYS A 24 -31.64 20.11 6.54
N SER A 25 -32.57 19.84 7.47
CA SER A 25 -32.48 18.67 8.36
C SER A 25 -33.00 17.36 7.74
N LEU A 26 -33.53 17.38 6.51
CA LEU A 26 -34.06 16.19 5.83
C LEU A 26 -33.08 15.53 4.84
N PHE A 27 -31.87 16.08 4.69
CA PHE A 27 -30.77 15.45 3.94
C PHE A 27 -29.63 15.07 4.90
N ASN A 28 -29.92 14.18 5.85
CA ASN A 28 -28.89 13.40 6.53
C ASN A 28 -29.24 11.92 6.39
N GLY A 29 -29.23 11.45 5.14
CA GLY A 29 -29.20 10.04 4.81
C GLY A 29 -27.77 9.52 4.87
N SER A 30 -27.19 9.43 6.06
CA SER A 30 -26.14 8.47 6.33
C SER A 30 -26.64 7.54 7.43
N GLU A 31 -27.44 6.56 7.02
CA GLU A 31 -27.70 5.40 7.85
C GLU A 31 -26.34 4.70 8.03
N TYR A 32 -25.68 4.96 9.15
CA TYR A 32 -24.48 4.24 9.53
C TYR A 32 -24.91 2.82 9.90
N VAL A 33 -24.65 1.87 9.00
CA VAL A 33 -24.71 0.46 9.33
C VAL A 33 -23.46 0.15 10.15
N GLU A 34 -23.61 0.13 11.48
CA GLU A 34 -22.56 -0.36 12.37
C GLU A 34 -22.50 -1.88 12.23
N THR A 35 -21.51 -2.36 11.48
CA THR A 35 -21.18 -3.78 11.42
C THR A 35 -20.05 -4.04 12.41
N SER A 36 -20.28 -4.94 13.36
CA SER A 36 -19.20 -5.51 14.17
C SER A 36 -18.98 -6.95 13.72
N LEU A 37 -17.73 -7.29 13.43
CA LEU A 37 -17.35 -8.67 13.20
C LEU A 37 -17.35 -9.40 14.55
N ARG A 38 -17.94 -10.60 14.60
CA ARG A 38 -17.88 -11.43 15.80
C ARG A 38 -16.44 -11.89 16.02
N GLU A 39 -15.74 -11.27 16.96
CA GLU A 39 -14.40 -11.70 17.35
C GLU A 39 -14.45 -13.10 17.98
N ASN A 40 -13.55 -13.98 17.56
CA ASN A 40 -13.38 -15.29 18.16
C ASN A 40 -12.48 -15.12 19.41
N GLU A 41 -12.96 -15.51 20.58
CA GLU A 41 -12.27 -15.30 21.86
C GLU A 41 -10.89 -15.97 21.94
N SER A 42 -10.62 -16.94 21.04
CA SER A 42 -9.34 -17.65 20.91
C SER A 42 -8.49 -17.17 19.71
N GLY A 43 -8.91 -16.13 18.99
CA GLY A 43 -8.19 -15.56 17.84
C GLY A 43 -7.14 -14.52 18.24
N LEU A 44 -6.11 -14.37 17.42
CA LEU A 44 -5.16 -13.26 17.53
C LEU A 44 -5.91 -11.93 17.34
N ARG A 45 -5.85 -11.04 18.33
CA ARG A 45 -6.58 -9.75 18.36
C ARG A 45 -6.05 -8.70 17.38
N ASN A 46 -4.96 -9.01 16.67
CA ASN A 46 -4.35 -8.13 15.71
C ASN A 46 -4.41 -8.81 14.32
N PRO A 47 -5.16 -8.25 13.35
CA PRO A 47 -5.22 -8.81 12.00
C PRO A 47 -3.87 -8.72 11.25
N LEU A 48 -2.92 -7.92 11.74
CA LEU A 48 -1.53 -7.86 11.27
C LEU A 48 -0.64 -8.95 11.90
N MET A 49 -1.13 -9.74 12.86
CA MET A 49 -0.45 -10.97 13.30
C MET A 49 -0.80 -12.14 12.37
N GLY A 50 -0.69 -11.91 11.05
CA GLY A 50 -0.64 -12.99 10.08
C GLY A 50 0.64 -13.77 10.29
N PHE A 51 0.57 -15.10 10.21
CA PHE A 51 1.76 -15.93 10.19
C PHE A 51 2.53 -15.59 8.90
N ARG A 52 3.64 -14.86 9.00
CA ARG A 52 4.52 -14.57 7.86
C ARG A 52 5.14 -15.89 7.42
N LEU A 53 4.53 -16.52 6.42
CA LEU A 53 5.08 -17.73 5.83
C LEU A 53 6.24 -17.31 4.92
N PRO A 54 7.38 -18.04 4.93
CA PRO A 54 8.25 -17.98 3.78
C PRO A 54 7.47 -18.57 2.60
N PHE A 55 7.20 -17.75 1.58
CA PHE A 55 6.55 -18.20 0.34
C PHE A 55 7.48 -19.11 -0.50
N PHE A 56 8.70 -19.36 -0.02
CA PHE A 56 9.79 -19.99 -0.76
C PHE A 56 10.48 -21.09 0.04
N ASP A 57 10.85 -22.15 -0.69
CA ASP A 57 11.94 -23.04 -0.29
C ASP A 57 13.23 -22.20 -0.28
N ALA A 58 14.04 -22.32 0.78
CA ALA A 58 15.20 -21.46 1.01
C ALA A 58 16.26 -21.52 -0.11
N GLU A 59 16.14 -22.49 -1.02
CA GLU A 59 17.04 -22.71 -2.15
C GLU A 59 16.63 -22.02 -3.46
N ASN A 60 15.36 -21.64 -3.64
CA ASN A 60 14.87 -21.04 -4.88
C ASN A 60 14.23 -19.67 -4.61
N TYR A 61 14.96 -18.64 -5.03
CA TYR A 61 14.50 -17.25 -5.10
C TYR A 61 13.22 -17.14 -5.94
N PRO A 62 12.29 -16.22 -5.65
CA PRO A 62 10.97 -16.22 -6.28
C PRO A 62 11.11 -15.82 -7.74
N SER A 63 10.75 -16.71 -8.65
CA SER A 63 10.04 -16.26 -9.85
C SER A 63 8.84 -15.43 -9.39
N ASP A 64 8.58 -14.31 -10.06
CA ASP A 64 7.43 -13.43 -9.83
C ASP A 64 6.20 -14.24 -9.44
N VAL A 65 5.81 -14.15 -8.16
CA VAL A 65 4.67 -14.93 -7.64
C VAL A 65 3.43 -14.43 -8.37
N THR A 66 2.92 -15.26 -9.27
CA THR A 66 1.76 -14.94 -10.09
C THR A 66 0.46 -15.21 -9.34
N GLY A 67 -0.67 -14.76 -9.88
CA GLY A 67 -1.99 -15.08 -9.33
C GLY A 67 -2.24 -16.59 -9.17
N ASP A 68 -1.71 -17.42 -10.08
CA ASP A 68 -1.87 -18.88 -10.01
C ASP A 68 -1.05 -19.49 -8.86
N ASP A 69 0.09 -18.88 -8.52
CA ASP A 69 0.91 -19.27 -7.38
C ASP A 69 0.20 -18.96 -6.06
N TYR A 70 -0.38 -17.76 -5.93
CA TYR A 70 -1.18 -17.41 -4.75
C TYR A 70 -2.36 -18.36 -4.55
N GLN A 71 -3.08 -18.73 -5.62
CA GLN A 71 -4.18 -19.67 -5.53
C GLN A 71 -3.72 -21.05 -5.03
N SER A 72 -2.59 -21.54 -5.53
CA SER A 72 -2.04 -22.84 -5.14
C SER A 72 -1.55 -22.84 -3.70
N LEU A 73 -0.87 -21.78 -3.28
CA LEU A 73 -0.37 -21.60 -1.91
C LEU A 73 -1.50 -21.52 -0.88
N LEU A 74 -2.59 -20.81 -1.20
CA LEU A 74 -3.74 -20.70 -0.30
C LEU A 74 -4.51 -22.02 -0.13
N LYS A 75 -4.46 -22.94 -1.09
CA LYS A 75 -5.05 -24.30 -0.92
C LYS A 75 -4.34 -25.08 0.18
N GLU A 76 -3.02 -24.98 0.23
CA GLU A 76 -2.21 -25.64 1.25
C GLU A 76 -2.23 -24.88 2.59
N ARG A 77 -2.41 -23.55 2.53
CA ARG A 77 -2.22 -22.63 3.66
C ARG A 77 -3.30 -21.55 3.68
N PRO A 78 -4.56 -21.90 4.00
CA PRO A 78 -5.73 -21.01 3.85
C PRO A 78 -5.74 -19.79 4.79
N TYR A 79 -4.79 -19.68 5.72
CA TYR A 79 -4.66 -18.59 6.68
C TYR A 79 -3.41 -17.72 6.44
N GLY A 80 -2.65 -17.95 5.37
CA GLY A 80 -1.50 -17.13 4.98
C GLY A 80 -1.92 -15.80 4.36
N THR A 81 -2.18 -14.79 5.19
CA THR A 81 -2.72 -13.49 4.76
C THR A 81 -1.67 -12.39 4.58
N LEU A 82 -0.39 -12.71 4.80
CA LEU A 82 0.75 -11.79 4.63
C LEU A 82 1.84 -12.44 3.76
N SER A 83 2.26 -11.78 2.68
CA SER A 83 3.43 -12.14 1.87
C SER A 83 4.57 -11.16 2.04
N ARG A 84 5.82 -11.62 1.88
CA ARG A 84 6.97 -10.75 1.69
C ARG A 84 7.38 -10.83 0.23
N GLU A 85 7.44 -9.68 -0.41
CA GLU A 85 7.90 -9.57 -1.79
C GLU A 85 9.20 -8.79 -1.85
N TYR A 86 10.20 -9.36 -2.51
CA TYR A 86 11.46 -8.68 -2.76
C TYR A 86 11.38 -7.92 -4.08
N PHE A 87 11.75 -6.66 -4.04
CA PHE A 87 11.88 -5.81 -5.21
C PHE A 87 13.36 -5.53 -5.45
N ASN A 88 13.85 -5.89 -6.63
CA ASN A 88 15.22 -5.58 -7.02
C ASN A 88 15.27 -4.07 -7.34
N TRP A 89 16.20 -3.32 -6.75
CA TRP A 89 16.23 -1.86 -6.95
C TRP A 89 16.33 -1.51 -8.44
N VAL A 90 17.23 -2.15 -9.19
CA VAL A 90 17.41 -1.94 -10.65
C VAL A 90 16.12 -2.11 -11.47
N GLU A 91 15.16 -2.91 -11.02
CA GLU A 91 13.88 -3.10 -11.70
C GLU A 91 12.92 -1.94 -11.39
N LEU A 92 12.95 -1.39 -10.16
CA LEU A 92 12.18 -0.21 -9.79
C LEU A 92 12.78 1.10 -10.30
N GLU A 93 14.08 1.08 -10.60
CA GLU A 93 14.86 2.22 -11.04
C GLU A 93 16.10 1.74 -11.81
N TYR A 94 16.03 1.75 -13.14
CA TYR A 94 17.07 1.20 -14.00
C TYR A 94 18.31 2.10 -14.05
N ASP A 95 18.11 3.41 -14.12
CA ASP A 95 19.14 4.45 -14.08
C ASP A 95 18.57 5.78 -13.54
N GLY A 96 19.37 6.85 -13.53
CA GLY A 96 18.93 8.18 -13.08
C GLY A 96 17.84 8.85 -13.92
N ASN A 97 17.42 8.27 -15.04
CA ASN A 97 16.31 8.75 -15.86
C ASN A 97 14.98 8.05 -15.52
N SER A 98 15.00 6.95 -14.75
CA SER A 98 13.79 6.30 -14.27
C SER A 98 13.01 7.22 -13.32
N ASP A 99 11.85 7.71 -13.78
CA ASP A 99 10.98 8.59 -13.02
C ASP A 99 10.05 7.82 -12.07
N PHE A 100 9.04 8.51 -11.52
CA PHE A 100 8.04 7.88 -10.65
C PHE A 100 7.07 6.97 -11.41
N ASP A 101 6.73 7.31 -12.65
CA ASP A 101 5.80 6.51 -13.45
C ASP A 101 6.41 5.15 -13.78
N PHE A 102 7.72 5.12 -14.11
CA PHE A 102 8.48 3.89 -14.26
C PHE A 102 8.45 3.04 -12.98
N PHE A 103 8.75 3.64 -11.82
CA PHE A 103 8.68 2.94 -10.54
C PHE A 103 7.30 2.34 -10.28
N LEU A 104 6.24 3.13 -10.53
CA LEU A 104 4.87 2.72 -10.26
C LEU A 104 4.44 1.58 -11.18
N GLU A 105 4.77 1.64 -12.47
CA GLU A 105 4.49 0.57 -13.43
C GLU A 105 5.11 -0.76 -12.97
N GLN A 106 6.38 -0.75 -12.60
CA GLN A 106 7.11 -1.94 -12.14
C GLN A 106 6.55 -2.47 -10.82
N SER A 107 6.14 -1.58 -9.92
CA SER A 107 5.45 -1.96 -8.69
C SER A 107 4.09 -2.61 -8.95
N GLU A 108 3.28 -2.05 -9.85
CA GLU A 108 1.94 -2.56 -10.18
C GLU A 108 2.00 -3.90 -10.89
N GLU A 109 2.98 -4.08 -11.79
CA GLU A 109 3.22 -5.35 -12.47
C GLU A 109 3.45 -6.47 -11.46
N LYS A 110 4.28 -6.22 -10.45
CA LYS A 110 4.64 -7.20 -9.42
C LYS A 110 3.53 -7.46 -8.40
N LEU A 111 2.73 -6.44 -8.07
CA LEU A 111 1.61 -6.55 -7.11
C LEU A 111 0.29 -6.95 -7.77
N ASN A 112 0.30 -7.20 -9.09
CA ASN A 112 -0.90 -7.46 -9.86
C ASN A 112 -1.69 -8.64 -9.26
N GLN A 113 -2.99 -8.41 -9.02
CA GLN A 113 -3.97 -9.41 -8.58
C GLN A 113 -3.83 -9.96 -7.15
N VAL A 114 -2.85 -9.50 -6.36
CA VAL A 114 -2.67 -9.98 -4.97
C VAL A 114 -3.92 -9.74 -4.11
N GLU A 115 -4.66 -8.67 -4.38
CA GLU A 115 -5.90 -8.32 -3.70
C GLU A 115 -7.01 -9.36 -3.90
N LYS A 116 -7.01 -10.11 -5.02
CA LYS A 116 -8.00 -11.17 -5.29
C LYS A 116 -7.92 -12.31 -4.27
N PHE A 117 -6.78 -12.43 -3.61
CA PHE A 117 -6.45 -13.49 -2.68
C PHE A 117 -6.57 -13.05 -1.22
N ASN A 118 -6.95 -11.79 -0.96
CA ASN A 118 -7.01 -11.20 0.38
C ASN A 118 -5.66 -11.33 1.12
N ILE A 119 -4.56 -11.18 0.37
CA ILE A 119 -3.19 -11.16 0.87
C ILE A 119 -2.72 -9.72 0.94
N LYS A 120 -2.01 -9.37 2.00
CA LYS A 120 -1.24 -8.13 2.05
C LYS A 120 0.24 -8.41 1.86
N VAL A 121 0.93 -7.49 1.20
CA VAL A 121 2.34 -7.59 0.86
C VAL A 121 3.18 -6.74 1.81
N THR A 122 4.32 -7.28 2.21
CA THR A 122 5.43 -6.60 2.86
C THR A 122 6.53 -6.44 1.83
N PRO A 123 6.59 -5.32 1.07
CA PRO A 123 7.63 -5.08 0.09
C PRO A 123 8.96 -4.85 0.80
N ARG A 124 10.03 -5.38 0.20
CA ARG A 124 11.42 -5.13 0.60
C ARG A 124 12.26 -4.86 -0.64
N VAL A 125 12.77 -3.64 -0.75
CA VAL A 125 13.73 -3.29 -1.80
C VAL A 125 15.10 -3.82 -1.44
N ILE A 126 15.77 -4.50 -2.37
CA ILE A 126 17.11 -5.08 -2.17
C ILE A 126 18.11 -4.60 -3.22
N LEU A 127 19.38 -4.56 -2.82
CA LEU A 127 20.51 -4.24 -3.70
C LEU A 127 21.35 -5.47 -4.02
N ASN A 128 21.37 -6.48 -3.14
CA ASN A 128 22.16 -7.67 -3.36
C ASN A 128 21.45 -8.90 -2.82
N TRP A 129 21.60 -9.99 -3.55
CA TRP A 129 21.34 -11.34 -3.10
C TRP A 129 22.42 -12.26 -3.68
N PRO A 130 23.55 -12.43 -2.98
CA PRO A 130 24.69 -13.20 -3.52
C PRO A 130 24.30 -14.63 -3.89
N GLY A 131 24.89 -15.14 -4.96
CA GLY A 131 24.71 -16.53 -5.40
C GLY A 131 23.46 -16.78 -6.25
N GLN A 132 22.77 -15.73 -6.69
CA GLN A 132 21.70 -15.88 -7.70
C GLN A 132 22.27 -16.09 -9.10
N ASN A 133 21.59 -16.97 -9.84
CA ASN A 133 21.81 -17.20 -11.26
C ASN A 133 20.70 -16.53 -12.07
N ASP A 134 20.61 -15.21 -11.97
CA ASP A 134 19.67 -14.36 -12.68
C ASP A 134 20.40 -13.37 -13.61
N ALA A 135 19.65 -12.50 -14.29
CA ALA A 135 20.19 -11.51 -15.23
C ALA A 135 21.18 -10.52 -14.57
N TYR A 136 21.13 -10.38 -13.25
CA TYR A 136 21.92 -9.42 -12.47
C TYR A 136 23.00 -10.09 -11.63
N SER A 137 23.09 -11.43 -11.67
CA SER A 137 23.99 -12.23 -10.84
C SER A 137 23.89 -11.88 -9.34
N GLY A 138 22.68 -11.55 -8.88
CA GLY A 138 22.44 -11.16 -7.50
C GLY A 138 22.90 -9.74 -7.12
N VAL A 139 23.18 -8.86 -8.09
CA VAL A 139 23.60 -7.46 -7.87
C VAL A 139 22.63 -6.51 -8.55
N TYR A 140 21.72 -5.92 -7.79
CA TYR A 140 20.54 -5.20 -8.28
C TYR A 140 20.65 -3.68 -8.15
N TRP A 141 21.84 -3.13 -8.32
CA TRP A 141 22.03 -1.68 -8.31
C TRP A 141 21.59 -1.06 -9.63
N PRO A 142 21.05 0.18 -9.63
CA PRO A 142 20.87 0.94 -10.87
C PRO A 142 22.15 0.95 -11.71
N THR A 143 22.00 0.86 -13.02
CA THR A 143 23.10 0.62 -13.95
C THR A 143 24.11 1.76 -14.04
N ASP A 144 23.71 2.97 -13.61
CA ASP A 144 24.51 4.19 -13.55
C ASP A 144 25.16 4.45 -12.18
N MET A 145 25.01 3.51 -11.23
CA MET A 145 25.61 3.58 -9.90
C MET A 145 26.77 2.59 -9.77
N SER A 146 27.76 2.96 -8.95
CA SER A 146 28.82 2.02 -8.57
C SER A 146 28.28 1.03 -7.54
N ALA A 147 28.14 -0.24 -7.93
CA ALA A 147 27.68 -1.28 -7.03
C ALA A 147 28.57 -1.37 -5.77
N TYR A 148 27.94 -1.61 -4.62
CA TYR A 148 28.57 -1.68 -3.30
C TYR A 148 29.14 -0.37 -2.75
N ASP A 149 28.90 0.76 -3.41
CA ASP A 149 29.33 2.09 -2.94
C ASP A 149 28.23 2.77 -2.08
N TYR A 150 28.09 2.28 -0.84
CA TYR A 150 27.08 2.78 0.12
C TYR A 150 27.40 4.14 0.74
N GLU A 151 28.61 4.67 0.50
CA GLU A 151 29.07 5.90 1.15
C GLU A 151 29.01 7.11 0.20
N SER A 152 28.92 6.88 -1.11
CA SER A 152 28.82 7.95 -2.11
C SER A 152 27.63 8.88 -1.91
N GLU A 153 27.83 10.16 -2.27
CA GLU A 153 26.74 11.15 -2.33
C GLU A 153 25.62 10.68 -3.27
N GLN A 154 26.01 10.09 -4.42
CA GLN A 154 25.06 9.51 -5.38
C GLN A 154 24.18 8.45 -4.71
N PHE A 155 24.74 7.50 -3.96
CA PHE A 155 23.94 6.49 -3.28
C PHE A 155 22.96 7.10 -2.27
N GLN A 156 23.43 8.05 -1.45
CA GLN A 156 22.58 8.68 -0.43
C GLN A 156 21.41 9.45 -1.06
N GLU A 157 21.66 10.20 -2.14
CA GLU A 157 20.63 10.90 -2.88
C GLU A 157 19.62 9.94 -3.50
N ARG A 158 20.11 8.88 -4.17
CA ARG A 158 19.25 7.89 -4.84
C ARG A 158 18.44 7.09 -3.83
N LEU A 159 19.00 6.75 -2.67
CA LEU A 159 18.27 6.13 -1.58
C LEU A 159 17.14 7.03 -1.06
N SER A 160 17.41 8.32 -0.86
CA SER A 160 16.39 9.27 -0.41
C SER A 160 15.25 9.37 -1.42
N LEU A 161 15.56 9.41 -2.72
CA LEU A 161 14.57 9.43 -3.80
C LEU A 161 13.76 8.12 -3.86
N MET A 162 14.43 6.97 -3.71
CA MET A 162 13.78 5.67 -3.66
C MET A 162 12.77 5.60 -2.50
N VAL A 163 13.16 6.01 -1.29
CA VAL A 163 12.26 6.08 -0.12
C VAL A 163 11.07 7.01 -0.40
N HIS A 164 11.29 8.12 -1.09
CA HIS A 164 10.21 9.04 -1.48
C HIS A 164 9.23 8.39 -2.46
N LYS A 165 9.73 7.72 -3.51
CA LYS A 165 8.91 6.98 -4.48
C LYS A 165 8.08 5.88 -3.79
N MET A 166 8.71 5.13 -2.88
CA MET A 166 8.01 4.11 -2.08
C MET A 166 6.89 4.72 -1.23
N ALA A 167 7.12 5.86 -0.58
CA ALA A 167 6.07 6.54 0.17
C ALA A 167 4.92 6.99 -0.74
N MET A 168 5.23 7.54 -1.91
CA MET A 168 4.20 7.95 -2.87
C MET A 168 3.35 6.78 -3.38
N ALA A 169 3.97 5.64 -3.68
CA ALA A 169 3.29 4.48 -4.24
C ALA A 169 2.56 3.62 -3.19
N TRP A 170 3.17 3.43 -2.02
CA TRP A 170 2.78 2.33 -1.11
C TRP A 170 2.12 2.79 0.20
N ASP A 171 2.26 4.05 0.62
CA ASP A 171 1.78 4.52 1.93
C ASP A 171 0.26 4.40 2.09
N ASN A 172 -0.49 4.54 0.99
CA ASN A 172 -1.95 4.43 0.95
C ASN A 172 -2.44 3.24 0.11
N ASP A 173 -1.55 2.33 -0.29
CA ASP A 173 -1.92 1.15 -1.06
C ASP A 173 -2.53 0.09 -0.11
N PRO A 174 -3.81 -0.28 -0.28
CA PRO A 174 -4.47 -1.24 0.60
C PRO A 174 -3.89 -2.66 0.52
N ARG A 175 -3.12 -2.98 -0.54
CA ARG A 175 -2.39 -4.26 -0.67
C ARG A 175 -1.18 -4.30 0.24
N ILE A 176 -0.63 -3.16 0.65
CA ILE A 176 0.59 -3.11 1.46
C ILE A 176 0.25 -3.21 2.95
N ALA A 177 0.99 -4.05 3.67
CA ALA A 177 0.86 -4.20 5.13
C ALA A 177 1.80 -3.25 5.89
N TYR A 178 3.08 -3.26 5.51
CA TYR A 178 4.14 -2.36 5.97
C TYR A 178 5.33 -2.52 5.04
N ILE A 179 6.21 -1.52 5.00
CA ILE A 179 7.43 -1.56 4.20
C ILE A 179 8.58 -2.09 5.06
N GLU A 180 9.24 -3.17 4.62
CA GLU A 180 10.42 -3.69 5.31
C GLU A 180 11.67 -3.00 4.76
N MET A 181 12.13 -1.99 5.49
CA MET A 181 13.40 -1.33 5.21
C MET A 181 14.55 -2.26 5.61
N GLY A 182 15.23 -2.80 4.61
CA GLY A 182 16.36 -3.70 4.83
C GLY A 182 17.21 -3.78 3.58
N ILE A 183 17.98 -2.73 3.31
CA ILE A 183 19.01 -2.76 2.27
C ILE A 183 20.03 -3.82 2.70
N PHE A 184 19.98 -4.97 2.04
CA PHE A 184 20.97 -6.02 2.24
C PHE A 184 22.25 -5.58 1.54
N GLY A 185 23.19 -5.05 2.30
CA GLY A 185 24.58 -4.84 1.93
C GLY A 185 25.47 -5.73 2.79
N GLN A 186 26.54 -6.26 2.19
CA GLN A 186 27.53 -7.09 2.88
C GLN A 186 28.14 -6.38 4.10
#